data_AF-A0A843F3U3-F1
#
_entry.id   AF-A0A843F3U3-F1
#
_cell.length_a   1.000
_cell.length_b   1.000
_cell.length_c   1.000
_cell.angle_alpha   90.00
_cell.angle_beta   90.00
_cell.angle_gamma   90.00
#
_symmetry.space_group_name_H-M   'P 1'
#
loop_
_entity.id
_entity.type
_entity.pdbx_description
1 polymer ?
#
loop_
_entity_poly.entity_id
_entity_poly.type
_entity_poly.pdbx_seq_one_letter_code
_entity_poly.pdbx_strand_id
1 'polypeptide(L)'
;KGFDRTKLINYLQKEDISKIVSTYKFREEIGGYSHRASLDAIKRNDFNLNIPRYVDTYVEEKSIDAKKLVSKHKSISEEIKKVTKEIEETYKELNIENDLFR
;
A
#
# COMPACT_ATOMS: atom_id res chain seq x y z
N LYS A 1 -19.56 1.89 -19.22
CA LYS A 1 -20.88 2.11 -18.57
C LYS A 1 -20.78 1.59 -17.14
N GLY A 2 -20.95 2.30 -16.04
CA GLY A 2 -21.10 3.71 -15.70
C GLY A 2 -21.00 3.66 -14.17
N PHE A 3 -19.90 4.15 -13.61
CA PHE A 3 -19.64 4.02 -12.17
C PHE A 3 -20.53 5.01 -11.44
N ASP A 4 -21.53 4.51 -10.74
CA ASP A 4 -22.45 5.33 -9.97
C ASP A 4 -21.74 5.83 -8.70
N ARG A 5 -21.33 7.10 -8.71
CA ARG A 5 -20.59 7.77 -7.63
C ARG A 5 -21.46 8.03 -6.38
N THR A 6 -22.69 7.50 -6.30
CA THR A 6 -23.67 7.83 -5.26
C THR A 6 -23.65 6.94 -4.01
N LYS A 7 -22.89 5.83 -3.96
CA LYS A 7 -22.78 5.01 -2.73
C LYS A 7 -21.44 5.19 -2.01
N LEU A 8 -21.47 6.03 -0.97
CA LEU A 8 -20.42 6.20 0.04
C LEU A 8 -20.39 5.04 1.06
N ILE A 9 -20.57 3.80 0.62
CA ILE A 9 -20.62 2.63 1.51
C ILE A 9 -19.46 1.71 1.16
N ASN A 10 -18.50 1.64 2.08
CA ASN A 10 -17.46 0.62 2.08
C ASN A 10 -18.03 -0.63 2.78
N TYR A 11 -17.94 -1.78 2.11
CA TYR A 11 -18.29 -3.05 2.73
C TYR A 11 -17.07 -3.61 3.45
N LEU A 12 -17.25 -4.03 4.70
CA LEU A 12 -16.20 -4.73 5.44
C LEU A 12 -16.07 -6.15 4.89
N GLN A 13 -14.88 -6.50 4.44
CA GLN A 13 -14.54 -7.88 4.10
C GLN A 13 -14.31 -8.70 5.38
N LYS A 14 -14.25 -10.03 5.25
CA LYS A 14 -14.06 -10.92 6.41
C LYS A 14 -12.72 -10.66 7.10
N GLU A 15 -11.72 -10.28 6.30
CA GLU A 15 -10.36 -9.96 6.72
C GLU A 15 -10.36 -8.69 7.57
N ASP A 16 -11.11 -7.65 7.17
CA ASP A 16 -11.26 -6.41 7.93
C ASP A 16 -11.88 -6.67 9.30
N ILE A 17 -12.97 -7.45 9.33
CA ILE A 17 -13.66 -7.82 10.57
C ILE A 17 -12.72 -8.60 11.48
N SER A 18 -12.00 -9.58 10.92
CA SER A 18 -11.06 -10.40 11.68
C SER A 18 -9.97 -9.54 12.32
N LYS A 19 -9.42 -8.57 11.58
CA LYS A 19 -8.42 -7.63 12.08
C LYS A 19 -8.97 -6.72 13.19
N ILE A 20 -10.19 -6.19 13.04
CA ILE A 20 -10.83 -5.36 14.07
C ILE A 20 -11.01 -6.18 15.36
N VAL A 21 -11.55 -7.39 15.24
CA VAL A 21 -11.83 -8.27 16.38
C VAL A 21 -10.56 -8.70 17.08
N SER A 22 -9.52 -9.09 16.34
CA SER A 22 -8.24 -9.51 16.93
C SER A 22 -7.59 -8.35 17.69
N THR A 23 -7.49 -7.17 17.07
CA THR A 23 -6.87 -6.00 17.70
C THR A 23 -7.60 -5.58 18.97
N TYR A 24 -8.94 -5.60 18.97
CA TYR A 24 -9.72 -5.34 20.18
C TYR A 24 -9.49 -6.40 21.26
N LYS A 25 -9.58 -7.69 20.90
CA LYS A 25 -9.47 -8.82 21.84
C LYS A 25 -8.11 -8.84 22.55
N PHE A 26 -7.04 -8.58 21.81
CA PHE A 26 -5.67 -8.59 22.34
C PHE A 26 -5.23 -7.23 22.89
N ARG A 27 -6.06 -6.18 22.76
CA ARG A 27 -5.75 -4.80 23.15
C ARG A 27 -4.42 -4.31 22.57
N GLU A 28 -4.18 -4.64 21.31
CA GLU A 28 -2.97 -4.26 20.58
C GLU A 28 -2.96 -2.77 20.27
N GLU A 29 -1.81 -2.13 20.50
CA GLU A 29 -1.56 -0.76 20.04
C GLU A 29 -0.84 -0.82 18.70
N ILE A 30 -1.43 -0.20 17.69
CA ILE A 30 -0.94 -0.22 16.31
C ILE A 30 -0.95 1.23 15.83
N GLY A 31 0.22 1.77 15.52
CA GLY A 31 0.37 3.16 15.04
C GLY A 31 -0.55 3.42 13.84
N GLY A 32 -1.30 4.52 13.91
CA GLY A 32 -2.28 4.88 12.86
C GLY A 32 -3.58 4.07 12.84
N TYR A 33 -3.76 3.09 13.72
CA TYR A 33 -4.93 2.19 13.68
C TYR A 33 -5.60 1.96 15.05
N SER A 34 -4.85 1.74 16.12
CA SER A 34 -5.38 1.39 17.44
C SER A 34 -4.56 2.03 18.55
N HIS A 35 -5.25 2.55 19.58
CA HIS A 35 -4.64 3.10 20.77
C HIS A 35 -5.36 2.62 22.03
N ARG A 36 -4.60 2.26 23.07
CA ARG A 36 -5.15 1.79 24.33
C ARG A 36 -5.31 2.95 25.31
N ALA A 37 -6.39 3.70 25.14
CA ALA A 37 -6.72 4.84 26.00
C ALA A 37 -6.98 4.40 27.46
N SER A 38 -6.32 5.07 28.41
CA SER A 38 -6.61 4.91 29.85
C SER A 38 -7.86 5.69 30.26
N LEU A 39 -8.48 5.30 31.37
CA LEU A 39 -9.65 6.03 31.90
C LEU A 39 -9.33 7.50 32.20
N ASP A 40 -8.13 7.81 32.69
CA ASP A 40 -7.72 9.19 32.95
C ASP A 40 -7.56 9.99 31.65
N ALA A 41 -7.04 9.37 30.58
CA ALA A 41 -6.97 10.00 29.26
C ALA A 41 -8.38 10.26 28.68
N ILE A 42 -9.32 9.35 28.93
CA ILE A 42 -10.72 9.53 28.53
C ILE A 42 -11.37 10.68 29.31
N LYS A 43 -11.16 10.75 30.63
CA LYS A 43 -11.66 11.85 31.47
C LYS A 43 -11.09 13.20 31.05
N ARG A 44 -9.79 13.30 30.76
CA ARG A 44 -9.14 14.53 30.28
C ARG A 44 -9.69 15.01 28.94
N ASN A 45 -10.26 14.11 28.16
CA ASN A 45 -10.88 14.41 26.87
C ASN A 45 -12.41 14.56 27.00
N ASP A 46 -12.95 14.80 28.19
CA ASP A 46 -14.39 14.95 28.45
C ASP A 46 -15.23 13.76 27.95
N PHE A 47 -14.67 12.55 28.04
CA PHE A 47 -15.26 11.32 27.51
C PHE A 47 -15.55 11.38 26.00
N ASN A 48 -14.91 12.29 25.26
CA ASN A 48 -14.99 12.38 23.81
C ASN A 48 -14.14 11.29 23.16
N LEU A 49 -14.79 10.21 22.72
CA LEU A 49 -14.14 9.04 22.12
C LEU A 49 -13.87 9.17 20.61
N ASN A 50 -13.85 10.40 20.06
CA ASN A 50 -13.54 10.60 18.65
C ASN A 50 -12.13 10.09 18.31
N ILE A 51 -12.01 9.22 17.31
CA ILE A 51 -10.79 8.46 16.99
C ILE A 51 -9.54 9.34 16.79
N PRO A 52 -9.59 10.50 16.08
CA PRO A 52 -8.43 11.35 15.90
C PRO A 52 -7.82 11.91 17.19
N ARG A 53 -8.52 11.81 18.34
CA ARG A 53 -7.98 12.22 19.66
C ARG A 53 -7.04 11.18 20.28
N TYR A 54 -7.10 9.95 19.80
CA TYR A 54 -6.41 8.80 20.39
C TYR A 54 -5.48 8.11 19.41
N VAL A 55 -5.84 8.14 18.13
CA VAL A 55 -5.07 7.54 17.05
C VAL A 55 -4.61 8.67 16.15
N ASP A 56 -3.30 8.91 16.13
CA ASP A 56 -2.71 9.74 15.10
C ASP A 56 -2.73 8.96 13.78
N THR A 57 -3.67 9.31 12.91
CA THR A 57 -3.81 8.70 11.57
C THR A 57 -2.78 9.25 10.59
N TYR A 58 -1.92 10.18 11.00
CA TYR A 58 -0.80 10.60 10.19
C TYR A 58 0.20 9.46 10.05
N VAL A 59 0.23 8.88 8.86
CA VAL A 59 1.27 7.94 8.47
C VAL A 59 2.43 8.79 7.96
N GLU A 60 3.49 8.90 8.76
CA GLU A 60 4.75 9.48 8.26
C GLU A 60 5.18 8.65 7.04
N GLU A 61 5.12 9.26 5.86
CA GLU A 61 5.60 8.60 4.64
C GLU A 61 7.04 8.21 4.88
N LYS A 62 7.35 6.90 4.79
CA LYS A 62 8.73 6.44 4.86
C LYS A 62 9.50 7.21 3.81
N SER A 63 10.47 8.02 4.25
CA SER A 63 11.44 8.69 3.40
C SER A 63 11.93 7.69 2.36
N ILE A 64 11.49 7.90 1.13
CA ILE A 64 11.86 7.02 0.04
C ILE A 64 13.32 7.30 -0.24
N ASP A 65 14.18 6.30 -0.03
CA ASP A 65 15.59 6.41 -0.36
C ASP A 65 15.73 6.55 -1.89
N ALA A 66 15.84 7.80 -2.34
CA ALA A 66 15.95 8.14 -3.76
C ALA A 66 17.12 7.40 -4.42
N LYS A 67 18.20 7.11 -3.69
CA LYS A 67 19.34 6.34 -4.23
C LYS A 67 18.95 4.89 -4.47
N LYS A 68 18.21 4.26 -3.55
CA LYS A 68 17.69 2.88 -3.73
C LYS A 68 16.67 2.80 -4.87
N LEU A 69 15.83 3.81 -5.04
CA LEU A 69 14.92 3.85 -6.19
C LEU A 69 15.69 3.97 -7.51
N VAL A 70 16.65 4.89 -7.58
CA VAL A 70 17.46 5.09 -8.79
C VAL A 70 18.27 3.83 -9.12
N SER A 71 18.86 3.16 -8.11
CA SER A 71 19.59 1.91 -8.35
C SER A 71 18.67 0.79 -8.83
N LYS A 72 17.49 0.64 -8.22
CA LYS A 72 16.48 -0.34 -8.67
C LYS A 72 15.97 -0.04 -10.08
N HIS A 73 15.75 1.23 -10.41
CA HIS A 73 15.37 1.63 -11.76
C HIS A 73 16.47 1.29 -12.77
N LYS A 74 17.73 1.54 -12.41
CA LYS A 74 18.88 1.20 -13.26
C LYS A 74 18.98 -0.30 -13.51
N SER A 75 18.84 -1.13 -12.46
CA SER A 75 18.90 -2.59 -12.61
C SER A 75 17.75 -3.12 -13.49
N ILE A 76 16.53 -2.63 -13.27
CA ILE A 76 15.37 -2.99 -14.11
C ILE A 76 15.61 -2.57 -15.57
N SER A 77 16.17 -1.38 -15.81
CA SER A 77 16.48 -0.92 -17.18
C SER A 77 17.55 -1.79 -17.85
N GLU A 78 18.56 -2.26 -17.11
CA GLU A 78 19.57 -3.19 -17.61
C GLU A 78 18.98 -4.57 -17.93
N GLU A 79 18.08 -5.08 -17.07
CA GLU A 79 17.35 -6.32 -17.34
C GLU A 79 16.47 -6.21 -18.59
N ILE A 80 15.74 -5.11 -18.76
CA ILE A 80 14.94 -4.84 -19.97
C ILE A 80 15.85 -4.84 -21.21
N LYS A 81 17.02 -4.20 -21.16
CA LYS A 81 17.98 -4.20 -22.28
C LYS A 81 18.49 -5.60 -22.61
N LYS A 82 18.74 -6.43 -21.60
CA LYS A 82 19.19 -7.79 -21.82
C LYS A 82 18.09 -8.64 -22.47
N VAL A 83 16.88 -8.60 -21.91
CA VAL A 83 15.73 -9.35 -22.42
C VAL A 83 15.37 -8.89 -23.84
N THR A 84 15.41 -7.59 -24.13
CA THR A 84 15.15 -7.08 -25.49
C THR A 84 16.19 -7.56 -26.50
N LYS A 85 17.47 -7.64 -26.12
CA LYS A 85 18.53 -8.21 -26.97
C LYS A 85 18.33 -9.71 -27.24
N GLU A 86 17.99 -10.48 -26.20
CA GLU A 86 17.67 -11.91 -26.33
C GLU A 86 16.47 -12.11 -27.26
N ILE A 87 15.43 -11.26 -27.12
CA ILE A 87 14.28 -11.25 -28.03
C ILE A 87 14.74 -10.98 -29.47
N GLU A 88 15.50 -9.91 -29.73
CA GLU A 88 15.98 -9.59 -31.09
C GLU A 88 16.81 -10.72 -31.72
N GLU A 89 17.64 -11.41 -30.93
CA GLU A 89 18.42 -12.56 -31.39
C GLU A 89 17.49 -13.72 -31.80
N THR A 90 16.48 -14.03 -30.99
CA THR A 90 15.49 -15.07 -31.35
C THR A 90 14.68 -14.73 -32.60
N TYR A 91 14.27 -13.47 -32.79
CA TYR A 91 13.58 -13.03 -34.01
C TYR A 91 14.47 -13.16 -35.26
N LYS A 92 15.77 -12.87 -35.14
CA LYS A 92 16.76 -13.08 -36.23
C LYS A 92 16.94 -14.56 -36.57
N GLU A 93 17.05 -15.43 -35.57
CA GLU A 93 17.18 -16.88 -35.79
C GLU A 93 15.95 -17.48 -36.48
N LEU A 94 14.75 -16.97 -36.15
CA LEU A 94 13.50 -17.41 -36.75
C LEU A 94 13.18 -16.74 -38.08
N ASN A 95 13.98 -15.76 -38.51
CA ASN A 95 13.80 -14.98 -39.74
C ASN A 95 12.43 -14.25 -39.81
N ILE A 96 11.95 -13.77 -38.66
CA ILE A 96 10.68 -13.06 -38.50
C ILE A 96 10.99 -11.59 -38.17
N GLU A 97 10.25 -10.64 -38.76
CA GLU A 97 10.35 -9.23 -38.37
C GLU A 97 9.90 -9.03 -36.91
N ASN A 98 10.74 -8.35 -36.11
CA ASN A 98 10.41 -8.00 -34.73
C ASN A 98 9.50 -6.76 -34.70
N ASP A 99 8.23 -6.95 -34.31
CA ASP A 99 7.20 -5.90 -34.29
C ASP A 99 6.80 -5.48 -32.85
N LEU A 100 7.52 -5.94 -31.82
CA LEU A 100 7.17 -5.73 -30.41
C LEU A 100 7.36 -4.29 -29.90
N PHE A 101 8.05 -3.43 -30.64
CA PHE A 101 8.41 -2.07 -30.19
C PHE A 101 8.14 -0.97 -31.24
N ARG A 102 7.17 -1.15 -32.14
CA ARG A 102 6.69 -0.06 -33.01
C ARG A 102 5.91 1.00 -32.24
#